data_AF-A0A914NM57-F1
#
_entry.id   AF-A0A914NM57-F1
#
_cell.length_a   1.000
_cell.length_b   1.000
_cell.length_c   1.000
_cell.angle_alpha   90.00
_cell.angle_beta   90.00
_cell.angle_gamma   90.00
#
_symmetry.space_group_name_H-M   'P 1'
#
loop_
_entity.id
_entity.type
_entity.pdbx_description
1 polymer ?
#
loop_
_entity_poly.entity_id
_entity_poly.type
_entity_poly.pdbx_seq_one_letter_code
_entity_poly.pdbx_strand_id
1 'polypeptide(L)'
;MDAVIETIIIIFPKFSTALLIELHKQKNKSEDLEENTTTFFIRLFHKNETDGNGLREIEIPDCGNICSLGKLKEIRREYIIELKEWNNECKNNNDFIFNDKVNNM
;
A
#
# COMPACT_ATOMS: atom_id res chain seq x y z
N MET A 1 -3.67 -1.80 15.16
CA MET A 1 -3.13 -2.76 14.17
C MET A 1 -3.27 -2.02 12.88
N ASP A 2 -2.23 -1.28 12.54
CA ASP A 2 -2.36 -0.15 11.63
C ASP A 2 -2.05 -0.66 10.23
N ALA A 3 -3.04 -0.59 9.35
CA ALA A 3 -2.88 -1.04 7.98
C ALA A 3 -1.94 -0.09 7.22
N VAL A 4 -1.10 -0.62 6.33
CA VAL A 4 -0.07 0.16 5.58
C VAL A 4 -0.67 1.31 4.75
N ILE A 5 -1.88 1.15 4.23
CA ILE A 5 -2.58 2.20 3.48
C ILE A 5 -3.36 3.13 4.42
N GLU A 6 -3.39 2.83 5.73
CA GLU A 6 -4.12 3.51 6.81
C GLU A 6 -5.56 3.86 6.44
N THR A 7 -6.14 3.07 5.56
CA THR A 7 -7.53 3.23 5.20
C THR A 7 -8.36 2.73 6.36
N ILE A 8 -9.16 3.62 6.95
CA ILE A 8 -10.11 3.25 7.99
C ILE A 8 -11.24 2.46 7.32
N ILE A 9 -11.00 1.16 7.13
CA ILE A 9 -12.03 0.18 6.85
C ILE A 9 -12.39 -0.43 8.20
N ILE A 10 -13.37 0.14 8.90
CA ILE A 10 -13.89 -0.38 10.19
C ILE A 10 -14.68 -1.69 9.99
N ILE A 11 -14.50 -2.36 8.86
CA ILE A 11 -15.27 -3.52 8.45
C ILE A 11 -14.30 -4.66 8.22
N PHE A 12 -14.55 -5.78 8.89
CA PHE A 12 -13.75 -6.99 8.71
C PHE A 12 -13.85 -7.48 7.24
N PRO A 13 -12.73 -7.87 6.61
CA PRO A 13 -12.74 -8.38 5.25
C PRO A 13 -13.59 -9.66 5.15
N LYS A 14 -14.62 -9.64 4.30
CA LYS A 14 -15.44 -10.82 4.00
C LYS A 14 -14.74 -11.72 2.97
N PHE A 15 -15.24 -12.95 2.82
CA PHE A 15 -14.81 -13.80 1.71
C PHE A 15 -15.05 -13.08 0.37
N SER A 16 -14.07 -13.19 -0.53
CA SER A 16 -14.08 -12.51 -1.83
C SER A 16 -14.07 -10.98 -1.74
N THR A 17 -13.62 -10.41 -0.62
CA THR A 17 -13.31 -8.97 -0.57
C THR A 17 -12.19 -8.64 -1.56
N ALA A 18 -12.27 -7.45 -2.16
CA ALA A 18 -11.25 -6.95 -3.07
C ALA A 18 -10.89 -5.51 -2.73
N LEU A 19 -9.58 -5.25 -2.70
CA LEU A 19 -9.02 -3.91 -2.80
C LEU A 19 -8.55 -3.70 -4.24
N LEU A 20 -9.19 -2.77 -4.95
CA LEU A 20 -8.83 -2.41 -6.31
C LEU A 20 -7.97 -1.14 -6.26
N ILE A 21 -6.86 -1.18 -6.99
CA ILE A 21 -5.92 -0.06 -7.12
C ILE A 21 -5.88 0.32 -8.59
N GLU A 22 -6.33 1.54 -8.90
CA GLU A 22 -6.31 2.06 -10.26
C GLU A 22 -5.23 3.13 -10.40
N LEU A 23 -4.40 3.00 -11.44
CA LEU A 23 -3.42 4.00 -11.84
C LEU A 23 -3.92 4.72 -13.10
N HIS A 24 -4.11 6.03 -12.97
CA HIS A 24 -4.61 6.88 -14.05
C HIS A 24 -3.52 7.82 -14.55
N LYS A 25 -3.58 8.16 -15.84
CA LYS A 25 -2.67 9.10 -16.49
C LYS A 25 -3.47 10.31 -17.00
N GLN A 26 -3.15 11.50 -16.51
CA GLN A 26 -3.73 12.76 -16.98
C GLN A 26 -2.69 13.54 -17.78
N LYS A 27 -3.09 14.00 -18.97
CA LYS A 27 -2.31 14.96 -19.74
C LYS A 27 -2.86 16.35 -19.42
N ASN A 28 -2.06 17.19 -18.78
CA ASN A 28 -2.42 18.59 -18.60
C ASN A 28 -2.22 19.30 -19.94
N LYS A 29 -3.31 19.75 -20.56
CA LYS A 29 -3.26 20.69 -21.68
C LYS A 29 -3.22 22.09 -21.08
N SER A 30 -2.04 22.56 -20.72
CA SER A 30 -1.83 23.97 -20.43
C SER A 30 -1.72 24.69 -21.77
N GLU A 31 -2.69 25.50 -22.16
CA GLU A 31 -2.69 26.21 -23.45
C GLU A 31 -1.57 27.26 -23.56
N ASP A 32 -0.91 27.63 -22.44
CA ASP A 32 0.05 28.74 -22.39
C ASP A 32 1.48 28.38 -21.92
N LEU A 33 1.80 27.11 -21.66
CA LEU A 33 3.14 26.69 -21.21
C LEU A 33 3.59 25.39 -21.89
N GLU A 34 4.69 25.47 -22.63
CA GLU A 34 5.32 24.45 -23.51
C GLU A 34 5.75 23.13 -22.85
N GLU A 35 5.30 22.79 -21.63
CA GLU A 35 5.58 21.50 -21.02
C GLU A 35 4.34 20.60 -20.97
N ASN A 36 4.38 19.52 -21.75
CA ASN A 36 3.49 18.37 -21.64
C ASN A 36 3.71 17.65 -20.30
N THR A 37 3.30 18.25 -19.17
CA THR A 37 3.40 17.59 -17.87
C THR A 37 2.35 16.47 -17.80
N THR A 38 2.81 15.23 -17.91
CA THR A 38 1.99 14.05 -17.61
C THR A 38 1.95 13.86 -16.11
N THR A 39 0.76 13.86 -15.52
CA THR A 39 0.57 13.53 -14.10
C THR A 39 -0.07 12.14 -13.97
N PHE A 40 0.37 11.38 -12.97
CA PHE A 40 -0.22 10.10 -12.61
C PHE A 40 -0.92 10.21 -11.26
N PHE A 41 -2.13 9.69 -11.17
CA PHE A 41 -2.90 9.66 -9.93
C PHE A 41 -3.48 8.28 -9.66
N ILE A 42 -3.75 8.00 -8.39
CA ILE A 42 -4.19 6.71 -7.89
C ILE A 42 -5.58 6.85 -7.28
N ARG A 43 -6.42 5.85 -7.54
CA ARG A 43 -7.71 5.68 -6.87
C ARG A 43 -7.75 4.30 -6.23
N LEU A 44 -8.33 4.23 -5.03
CA LEU A 44 -8.49 2.99 -4.29
C LEU A 44 -9.96 2.69 -4.13
N PHE A 45 -10.35 1.44 -4.35
CA PHE A 45 -11.72 1.01 -4.13
C PHE A 45 -11.76 -0.27 -3.30
N HIS A 46 -12.73 -0.37 -2.41
CA HIS A 46 -13.00 -1.56 -1.64
C HIS A 46 -14.37 -2.11 -2.03
N LYS A 47 -14.41 -3.42 -2.34
CA LYS A 47 -15.64 -4.17 -2.55
C LYS A 47 -15.66 -5.34 -1.58
N ASN A 48 -16.54 -5.27 -0.59
CA ASN A 48 -16.65 -6.29 0.47
C ASN A 48 -17.80 -7.27 0.24
N GLU A 49 -18.63 -7.06 -0.78
CA GLU A 49 -19.80 -7.89 -1.08
C GLU A 49 -19.82 -8.22 -2.56
N THR A 50 -20.12 -9.48 -2.90
CA THR A 50 -20.18 -9.96 -4.28
C THR A 50 -21.37 -9.33 -4.99
N ASP A 51 -22.52 -9.33 -4.33
CA ASP A 51 -23.79 -8.87 -4.87
C ASP A 51 -23.93 -7.35 -4.70
N GLY A 52 -24.56 -6.70 -5.69
CA GLY A 52 -24.82 -5.26 -5.68
C GLY A 52 -23.64 -4.35 -6.07
N ASN A 53 -23.94 -3.06 -6.20
CA ASN A 53 -23.02 -2.00 -6.65
C ASN A 53 -22.11 -1.47 -5.53
N GLY A 54 -21.77 -2.30 -4.54
CA GLY A 54 -21.01 -1.92 -3.34
C GLY A 54 -19.52 -1.64 -3.55
N LEU A 55 -19.13 -1.00 -4.66
CA LEU A 55 -17.77 -0.54 -4.89
C LEU A 55 -17.60 0.82 -4.21
N ARG A 56 -16.87 0.85 -3.10
CA ARG A 56 -16.62 2.07 -2.33
C ARG A 56 -15.25 2.63 -2.65
N GLU A 57 -15.19 3.86 -3.13
CA GLU A 57 -13.92 4.59 -3.22
C GLU A 57 -13.41 4.93 -1.82
N ILE A 58 -12.11 4.77 -1.62
CA ILE A 58 -11.45 4.99 -0.35
C ILE A 58 -10.50 6.18 -0.48
N GLU A 59 -10.64 7.13 0.43
CA GLU A 59 -9.71 8.25 0.55
C GLU A 59 -8.40 7.76 1.17
N ILE A 60 -7.29 8.22 0.59
CA ILE A 60 -5.95 7.98 1.14
C ILE A 60 -5.65 9.14 2.10
N PRO A 61 -5.47 8.87 3.41
CA PRO A 61 -5.08 9.90 4.37
C PRO A 61 -3.87 10.69 3.88
N ASP A 62 -3.85 12.00 4.13
CA ASP A 62 -2.74 12.90 3.82
C ASP A 62 -2.34 13.03 2.33
N CYS A 63 -3.19 12.55 1.41
CA CYS A 63 -2.95 12.63 -0.04
C CYS A 63 -3.84 13.63 -0.80
N GLY A 64 -4.92 14.11 -0.17
CA GLY A 64 -5.92 15.00 -0.80
C GLY A 64 -6.90 14.27 -1.74
N ASN A 65 -7.83 15.02 -2.35
CA ASN A 65 -8.93 14.47 -3.16
C ASN A 65 -8.46 13.68 -4.40
N ILE A 66 -7.31 14.05 -4.98
CA ILE A 66 -6.68 13.34 -6.10
C ILE A 66 -5.25 13.01 -5.70
N CYS A 67 -5.03 11.74 -5.33
CA CYS A 67 -3.75 11.31 -4.83
C CYS A 67 -2.76 11.09 -5.98
N SER A 68 -1.78 11.98 -6.13
CA SER A 68 -0.72 11.78 -7.13
C SER A 68 0.20 10.61 -6.73
N LEU A 69 0.75 9.90 -7.71
CA LEU A 69 1.71 8.82 -7.46
C LEU A 69 2.94 9.31 -6.68
N GLY A 70 3.40 10.53 -6.95
CA GLY A 70 4.52 11.14 -6.23
C GLY A 70 4.20 11.36 -4.75
N LYS A 71 3.02 11.94 -4.45
CA LYS A 71 2.59 12.18 -3.07
C LYS A 71 2.36 10.88 -2.31
N LEU A 72 1.78 9.86 -2.95
CA LEU A 72 1.60 8.55 -2.31
C LEU A 72 2.94 7.93 -1.86
N LYS A 73 3.96 8.01 -2.72
CA LYS A 73 5.30 7.50 -2.40
C LYS A 73 5.96 8.28 -1.26
N GLU A 74 5.67 9.57 -1.15
CA GLU A 74 6.16 10.40 -0.06
C GLU A 74 5.51 10.01 1.27
N ILE A 75 4.18 9.99 1.35
CA ILE A 75 3.44 9.75 2.59
C ILE A 75 3.52 8.30 3.08
N ARG A 76 3.78 7.33 2.18
CA ARG A 76 3.91 5.91 2.53
C ARG A 76 5.35 5.43 2.66
N ARG A 77 6.34 6.32 2.53
CA ARG A 77 7.76 5.95 2.53
C ARG A 77 8.16 5.12 3.74
N GLU A 78 7.68 5.49 4.92
CA GLU A 78 8.03 4.83 6.18
C GLU A 78 7.46 3.40 6.30
N TYR A 79 6.46 3.06 5.50
CA TYR A 79 5.83 1.74 5.47
C TYR A 79 6.35 0.83 4.34
N ILE A 80 7.22 1.36 3.47
CA ILE A 80 7.84 0.58 2.40
C ILE A 80 9.16 0.03 2.94
N ILE A 81 9.19 -1.28 3.16
CA ILE A 81 10.39 -2.00 3.60
C ILE A 81 11.10 -2.56 2.37
N GLU A 82 12.38 -2.23 2.21
CA GLU A 82 13.19 -2.81 1.14
C GLU A 82 13.54 -4.26 1.45
N LEU A 83 13.78 -5.08 0.41
CA LEU A 83 14.07 -6.51 0.58
C LEU A 83 15.24 -6.78 1.56
N LYS A 84 16.25 -5.91 1.56
CA LYS A 84 17.40 -6.03 2.47
C LYS A 84 17.00 -5.81 3.93
N GLU A 85 16.15 -4.83 4.20
CA GLU A 85 15.65 -4.51 5.55
C GLU A 85 14.73 -5.62 6.03
N TRP A 86 13.80 -6.06 5.19
CA TRP A 86 12.93 -7.21 5.47
C TRP A 86 13.74 -8.45 5.88
N ASN A 87 14.77 -8.78 5.11
CA ASN A 87 15.64 -9.92 5.40
C ASN A 87 16.44 -9.75 6.70
N ASN A 88 16.75 -8.52 7.11
CA ASN A 88 17.47 -8.29 8.36
C ASN A 88 16.54 -8.35 9.57
N GLU A 89 15.33 -7.80 9.46
CA GLU A 89 14.31 -7.83 10.53
C GLU A 89 13.75 -9.24 10.74
N CYS A 90 13.57 -10.00 9.67
CA CYS A 90 12.98 -11.35 9.70
C CYS A 90 14.00 -12.49 9.79
N LYS A 91 15.31 -12.18 9.88
CA LYS A 91 16.31 -13.19 10.19
C LYS A 91 16.09 -13.65 11.63
N ASN A 92 15.53 -14.84 11.79
CA ASN A 92 15.37 -15.49 13.07
C ASN A 92 16.70 -15.52 13.81
N ASN A 93 16.80 -14.85 14.96
CA ASN A 93 17.86 -15.08 15.94
C ASN A 93 17.75 -16.46 16.64
N ASN A 94 16.97 -17.40 16.07
CA ASN A 94 16.71 -18.71 16.66
C ASN A 94 17.71 -19.80 16.24
N ASP A 95 18.76 -19.46 15.47
CA ASP A 95 19.86 -20.40 15.19
C ASP A 95 20.81 -20.60 16.41
N PHE A 96 20.55 -19.95 17.56
CA PHE A 96 21.44 -19.98 18.72
C PHE A 96 21.05 -20.94 19.88
N ILE A 97 20.02 -21.79 19.77
CA ILE A 97 19.73 -22.77 20.85
C ILE A 97 19.34 -24.15 20.31
N PHE A 98 20.21 -24.81 19.55
CA PHE A 98 20.11 -26.28 19.38
C PHE A 98 21.45 -27.03 19.31
N ASN A 99 22.60 -26.35 19.21
CA ASN A 99 23.89 -27.02 19.08
C ASN A 99 24.65 -27.28 20.38
N ASP A 100 24.23 -26.71 21.53
CA ASP A 100 24.94 -26.94 22.81
C ASP A 100 24.47 -28.18 23.58
N LYS A 101 23.45 -28.90 23.10
CA LYS A 101 22.98 -30.15 23.73
C LYS A 101 23.44 -31.44 23.06
N VAL A 102 24.19 -31.36 21.96
CA VAL A 102 24.66 -32.57 21.23
C VAL A 102 26.10 -32.97 21.61
N ASN A 103 26.84 -32.13 22.35
CA ASN A 103 28.23 -32.43 22.75
C ASN A 103 28.42 -32.87 24.22
N ASN A 104 27.34 -33.16 24.96
CA ASN A 104 27.41 -33.65 26.35
C ASN A 104 26.48 -34.86 26.58
N MET A 105 26.54 -35.86 25.69
CA MET A 105 25.97 -37.18 25.96
C MET A 105 26.87 -38.29 25.42
#